data_AF-A0A831JER8-F1
#
_entry.id   AF-A0A831JER8-F1
#
_cell.length_a   1.000
_cell.length_b   1.000
_cell.length_c   1.000
_cell.angle_alpha   90.00
_cell.angle_beta   90.00
_cell.angle_gamma   90.00
#
_symmetry.space_group_name_H-M   'P 1'
#
loop_
_entity.id
_entity.type
_entity.pdbx_description
1 polymer ?
#
loop_
_entity_poly.entity_id
_entity_poly.type
_entity_poly.pdbx_seq_one_letter_code
_entity_poly.pdbx_strand_id
1 'polypeptide(L)'
;MEYWYYTLSAIPQTLATMIALVATFGAVNLNMLSSKITEIRKDPRIRRFILLGTSQLDKEIHATEIHQIDALTNNDYLSLFQKCLDRLDPRSETLGLEGKIFEKYKAEMLEVIHSEWHSFYGPDPDRIYGYLSMKRDVLKMSVLDKKKIINNLGLSLSLAVLTIVISLLALPNYDYFCGSTLLVSSVVILAVLSVALTGWGVWIVANLESRN
;
A
#
# COMPACT_ATOMS: atom_id res chain seq x y z
N MET A 1 -32.96 -21.29 -27.76
CA MET A 1 -33.23 -20.18 -26.84
C MET A 1 -32.57 -20.38 -25.47
N GLU A 2 -32.61 -21.60 -24.91
CA GLU A 2 -32.08 -21.91 -23.57
C GLU A 2 -30.61 -21.55 -23.33
N TYR A 3 -29.69 -21.79 -24.29
CA TYR A 3 -28.25 -21.59 -24.09
C TYR A 3 -27.86 -20.15 -23.68
N TRP A 4 -28.46 -19.14 -24.30
CA TRP A 4 -28.14 -17.74 -24.00
C TRP A 4 -28.71 -17.27 -22.67
N TYR A 5 -29.86 -17.82 -22.27
CA TYR A 5 -30.46 -17.57 -20.95
C TYR A 5 -29.60 -18.14 -19.82
N TYR A 6 -29.11 -19.38 -19.97
CA TYR A 6 -28.16 -19.98 -19.02
C TYR A 6 -26.83 -19.21 -18.96
N THR A 7 -26.35 -18.70 -20.10
CA THR A 7 -25.13 -17.88 -20.14
C THR A 7 -25.30 -16.55 -19.40
N LEU A 8 -26.40 -15.82 -19.65
CA LEU A 8 -26.69 -14.53 -18.99
C LEU A 8 -26.94 -14.66 -17.49
N SER A 9 -27.49 -15.78 -17.03
CA SER A 9 -27.72 -16.06 -15.61
C SER A 9 -26.46 -16.53 -14.86
N ALA A 10 -25.52 -17.18 -15.55
CA ALA A 10 -24.24 -17.60 -14.98
C ALA A 10 -23.23 -16.45 -14.80
N ILE A 11 -23.27 -15.41 -15.65
CA ILE A 11 -22.37 -14.25 -15.57
C ILE A 11 -22.43 -13.56 -14.20
N PRO A 12 -23.60 -13.24 -13.63
CA PRO A 12 -23.67 -12.66 -12.30
C PRO A 12 -23.05 -13.51 -11.18
N GLN A 13 -23.31 -14.82 -11.20
CA GLN A 13 -22.79 -15.74 -10.18
C GLN A 13 -21.28 -15.85 -10.25
N THR A 14 -20.73 -16.07 -11.44
CA THR A 14 -19.28 -16.20 -11.67
C THR A 14 -18.51 -14.92 -11.33
N LEU A 15 -19.00 -13.75 -11.77
CA LEU A 15 -18.40 -12.46 -11.43
C LEU A 15 -18.47 -12.19 -9.92
N ALA A 16 -19.59 -12.49 -9.26
CA ALA A 16 -19.70 -12.33 -7.81
C ALA A 16 -18.69 -13.19 -7.05
N THR A 17 -18.50 -14.46 -7.44
CA THR A 17 -17.50 -15.35 -6.82
C THR A 17 -16.09 -14.82 -7.03
N MET A 18 -15.75 -14.36 -8.24
CA MET A 18 -14.43 -13.80 -8.53
C MET A 18 -14.15 -12.51 -7.76
N ILE A 19 -15.10 -11.58 -7.71
CA ILE A 19 -14.99 -10.36 -6.90
C ILE A 19 -14.75 -10.72 -5.44
N ALA A 20 -15.52 -11.68 -4.88
CA ALA A 20 -15.37 -12.08 -3.49
C ALA A 20 -13.95 -12.60 -3.22
N LEU A 21 -13.42 -13.45 -4.11
CA LEU A 21 -12.07 -14.01 -3.98
C LEU A 21 -10.99 -12.92 -4.03
N VAL A 22 -11.11 -11.96 -4.95
CA VAL A 22 -10.17 -10.83 -5.06
C VAL A 22 -10.31 -9.85 -3.91
N ALA A 23 -11.52 -9.60 -3.41
CA ALA A 23 -11.75 -8.79 -2.23
C ALA A 23 -11.14 -9.43 -0.98
N THR A 24 -11.30 -10.75 -0.80
CA THR A 24 -10.67 -11.48 0.31
C THR A 24 -9.14 -11.44 0.21
N PHE A 25 -8.57 -11.71 -0.96
CA PHE A 25 -7.12 -11.66 -1.17
C PHE A 25 -6.57 -10.24 -0.98
N GLY A 26 -7.27 -9.23 -1.50
CA GLY A 26 -6.94 -7.82 -1.31
C GLY A 26 -7.01 -7.39 0.16
N ALA A 27 -8.03 -7.83 0.90
CA ALA A 27 -8.18 -7.51 2.32
C ALA A 27 -7.05 -8.10 3.18
N VAL A 28 -6.64 -9.34 2.92
CA VAL A 28 -5.50 -9.98 3.61
C VAL A 28 -4.22 -9.17 3.38
N ASN A 29 -3.92 -8.84 2.12
CA ASN A 29 -2.73 -8.07 1.77
C ASN A 29 -2.77 -6.64 2.32
N LEU A 30 -3.93 -5.98 2.30
CA LEU A 30 -4.12 -4.66 2.91
C LEU A 30 -3.87 -4.69 4.41
N ASN A 31 -4.31 -5.74 5.11
CA ASN A 31 -4.05 -5.93 6.53
C ASN A 31 -2.55 -6.14 6.81
N MET A 32 -1.87 -6.96 6.01
CA MET A 32 -0.42 -7.15 6.12
C MET A 32 0.36 -5.85 5.90
N LEU A 33 0.03 -5.10 4.83
CA LEU A 33 0.65 -3.79 4.57
C LEU A 33 0.35 -2.79 5.68
N SER A 34 -0.90 -2.77 6.19
CA SER A 34 -1.27 -1.89 7.30
C SER A 34 -0.51 -2.24 8.58
N SER A 35 -0.28 -3.53 8.84
CA SER A 35 0.53 -4.01 9.96
C SER A 35 1.98 -3.54 9.81
N LYS A 36 2.63 -3.75 8.65
CA LYS A 36 3.99 -3.27 8.36
C LYS A 36 4.12 -1.75 8.53
N ILE A 37 3.18 -0.96 7.99
CA ILE A 37 3.16 0.50 8.16
C ILE A 37 3.06 0.85 9.65
N THR A 38 2.18 0.17 10.38
CA THR A 38 1.96 0.43 11.81
C THR A 38 3.21 0.09 12.63
N GLU A 39 3.88 -1.00 12.32
CA GLU A 39 5.13 -1.42 12.96
C GLU A 39 6.21 -0.34 12.80
N ILE A 40 6.46 0.11 11.56
CA ILE A 40 7.43 1.19 11.30
C ILE A 40 7.02 2.49 11.99
N ARG A 41 5.74 2.87 11.92
CA ARG A 41 5.25 4.09 12.59
C ARG A 41 5.30 3.99 14.11
N LYS A 42 5.23 2.80 14.70
CA LYS A 42 5.28 2.56 16.15
C LYS A 42 6.69 2.34 16.68
N ASP A 43 7.68 2.18 15.80
CA ASP A 43 9.08 2.08 16.21
C ASP A 43 9.48 3.35 16.99
N PRO A 44 9.78 3.23 18.31
CA PRO A 44 10.13 4.37 19.14
C PRO A 44 11.40 5.08 18.66
N ARG A 45 12.30 4.37 17.97
CA ARG A 45 13.58 4.89 17.48
C ARG A 45 13.37 5.78 16.25
N ILE A 46 12.48 5.37 15.34
CA ILE A 46 12.09 6.19 14.18
C ILE A 46 11.29 7.41 14.64
N ARG A 47 10.35 7.25 15.58
CA ARG A 47 9.62 8.37 16.17
C ARG A 47 10.55 9.40 16.79
N ARG A 48 11.52 8.93 17.57
CA ARG A 48 12.50 9.78 18.22
C ARG A 48 13.42 10.46 17.22
N PHE A 49 13.83 9.75 16.17
CA PHE A 49 14.54 10.37 15.06
C PHE A 49 13.73 11.51 14.41
N ILE A 50 12.46 11.26 14.10
CA ILE A 50 11.59 12.30 13.52
C ILE A 50 11.46 13.48 14.48
N LEU A 51 11.26 13.26 15.79
CA LEU A 51 11.24 14.33 16.80
C LEU A 51 12.55 15.13 16.87
N LEU A 52 13.69 14.46 16.78
CA LEU A 52 15.00 15.12 16.77
C LEU A 52 15.18 15.93 15.47
N GLY A 53 14.73 15.37 14.34
CA GLY A 53 14.68 16.04 13.05
C GLY A 53 13.81 17.30 13.07
N THR A 54 12.61 17.23 13.65
CA THR A 54 11.69 18.38 13.71
C THR A 54 12.10 19.43 14.74
N SER A 55 12.72 19.03 15.86
CA SER A 55 13.12 19.99 16.91
C SER A 55 14.44 20.72 16.62
N GLN A 56 15.41 20.06 15.99
CA GLN A 56 16.73 20.64 15.74
C GLN A 56 16.94 21.14 14.31
N LEU A 57 16.38 20.46 13.30
CA LEU A 57 16.62 20.82 11.91
C LEU A 57 15.60 21.80 11.33
N ASP A 58 14.42 22.01 11.94
CA ASP A 58 13.40 22.93 11.41
C ASP A 58 12.63 23.69 12.50
N LYS A 59 12.88 25.01 12.63
CA LYS A 59 12.09 25.87 13.54
C LYS A 59 10.64 26.06 13.08
N GLU A 60 10.30 25.67 11.85
CA GLU A 60 8.96 25.79 11.26
C GLU A 60 8.09 24.53 11.44
N ILE A 61 8.67 23.36 11.76
CA ILE A 61 7.88 22.13 11.95
C ILE A 61 7.54 22.00 13.44
N HIS A 62 6.40 22.55 13.84
CA HIS A 62 5.84 22.42 15.20
C HIS A 62 5.24 21.02 15.45
N ALA A 63 6.03 19.96 15.26
CA ALA A 63 5.75 18.64 15.81
C ALA A 63 6.56 18.47 17.10
N THR A 64 6.11 19.14 18.16
CA THR A 64 6.79 19.18 19.46
C THR A 64 6.53 17.93 20.30
N GLU A 65 5.52 17.13 19.94
CA GLU A 65 5.09 15.97 20.72
C GLU A 65 4.82 14.71 19.87
N ILE A 66 5.09 13.53 20.43
CA ILE A 66 4.85 12.22 19.80
C ILE A 66 3.38 12.06 19.38
N HIS A 67 2.45 12.64 20.15
CA HIS A 67 1.01 12.61 19.85
C HIS A 67 0.66 13.29 18.52
N GLN A 68 1.40 14.33 18.14
CA GLN A 68 1.20 15.00 16.85
C GLN A 68 1.69 14.13 15.69
N ILE A 69 2.74 13.34 15.89
CA ILE A 69 3.25 12.35 14.92
C ILE A 69 2.26 11.18 14.75
N ASP A 70 1.59 10.79 15.83
CA ASP A 70 0.57 9.74 15.82
C ASP A 70 -0.69 10.15 15.04
N ALA A 71 -1.06 11.43 15.11
CA ALA A 71 -2.21 11.98 14.39
C ALA A 71 -1.99 12.12 12.86
N LEU A 72 -0.75 12.01 12.38
CA LEU A 72 -0.45 12.16 10.95
C LEU A 72 -1.07 11.04 10.10
N THR A 73 -1.49 11.40 8.89
CA THR A 73 -1.81 10.38 7.88
C THR A 73 -0.55 9.64 7.45
N ASN A 74 -0.68 8.47 6.84
CA ASN A 74 0.48 7.71 6.37
C ASN A 74 1.31 8.49 5.34
N ASN A 75 0.67 9.32 4.50
CA ASN A 75 1.35 10.16 3.52
C ASN A 75 2.09 11.32 4.19
N ASP A 76 1.47 11.95 5.19
CA ASP A 76 2.09 13.07 5.91
C ASP A 76 3.27 12.60 6.74
N TYR A 77 3.13 11.44 7.41
CA TYR A 77 4.22 10.81 8.14
C TYR A 77 5.39 10.46 7.19
N LEU A 78 5.10 9.89 6.01
CA LEU A 78 6.13 9.59 5.02
C LEU A 78 6.83 10.85 4.52
N SER A 79 6.07 11.91 4.22
CA SER A 79 6.61 13.21 3.81
C SER A 79 7.50 13.82 4.89
N LEU A 80 7.07 13.78 6.14
CA LEU A 80 7.84 14.26 7.28
C LEU A 80 9.13 13.46 7.47
N PHE A 81 9.04 12.14 7.40
CA PHE A 81 10.21 11.27 7.53
C PHE A 81 11.22 11.51 6.40
N GLN A 82 10.73 11.70 5.16
CA GLN A 82 11.58 12.04 4.03
C GLN A 82 12.29 13.39 4.22
N LYS A 83 11.56 14.43 4.66
CA LYS A 83 12.17 15.74 4.98
C LYS A 83 13.24 15.62 6.06
N CYS A 84 13.02 14.82 7.10
CA CYS A 84 14.01 14.61 8.16
C CYS A 84 15.27 13.91 7.62
N LEU A 85 15.10 12.90 6.76
CA LEU A 85 16.21 12.16 6.15
C LEU A 85 17.02 13.01 5.16
N ASP A 86 16.35 13.85 4.37
CA ASP A 86 16.99 14.67 3.34
C ASP A 86 17.89 15.77 3.92
N ARG A 87 17.72 16.10 5.21
CA ARG A 87 18.58 17.07 5.92
C ARG A 87 19.74 16.45 6.68
N LEU A 88 19.84 15.11 6.74
CA LEU A 88 21.00 14.47 7.33
C LEU A 88 22.19 14.55 6.37
N ASP A 89 23.37 14.79 6.93
CA ASP A 89 24.62 14.67 6.19
C ASP A 89 25.35 13.37 6.59
N PRO A 90 25.24 12.29 5.79
CA PRO A 90 25.93 11.02 6.07
C PRO A 90 27.46 11.16 6.13
N ARG A 91 28.03 12.19 5.50
CA ARG A 91 29.48 12.45 5.49
C ARG A 91 29.97 13.19 6.73
N SER A 92 29.04 13.73 7.53
CA SER A 92 29.35 14.37 8.80
C SER A 92 29.48 13.34 9.91
N GLU A 93 30.49 13.52 10.79
CA GLU A 93 30.71 12.65 11.95
C GLU A 93 29.48 12.56 12.88
N THR A 94 28.59 13.56 12.85
CA THR A 94 27.38 13.63 13.69
C THR A 94 26.06 13.60 12.94
N LEU A 95 26.06 13.22 11.65
CA LEU A 95 24.87 13.29 10.77
C LEU A 95 24.25 14.68 10.60
N GLY A 96 24.96 15.75 11.00
CA GLY A 96 24.41 17.12 11.05
C GLY A 96 23.59 17.42 12.31
N LEU A 97 23.58 16.52 13.30
CA LEU A 97 22.99 16.73 14.61
C LEU A 97 24.01 17.30 15.60
N GLU A 98 23.52 17.90 16.69
CA GLU A 98 24.37 18.34 17.79
C GLU A 98 25.06 17.13 18.45
N GLY A 99 26.37 17.20 18.67
CA GLY A 99 27.19 16.01 19.01
C GLY A 99 26.70 15.21 20.23
N LYS A 100 26.19 15.88 21.28
CA LYS A 100 25.63 15.19 22.47
C LYS A 100 24.35 14.41 22.16
N ILE A 101 23.54 14.91 21.23
CA ILE A 101 22.28 14.27 20.82
C ILE A 101 22.57 13.11 19.88
N PHE A 102 23.53 13.29 18.98
CA PHE A 102 23.99 12.22 18.10
C PHE A 102 24.52 11.01 18.90
N GLU A 103 25.37 11.23 19.92
CA GLU A 103 25.87 10.13 20.75
C GLU A 103 24.76 9.36 21.48
N LYS A 104 23.73 10.06 21.97
CA LYS A 104 22.56 9.41 22.60
C LYS A 104 21.76 8.58 21.60
N TYR A 105 21.57 9.11 20.38
CA TYR A 105 20.87 8.40 19.32
C TYR A 105 21.69 7.21 18.80
N LYS A 106 23.01 7.38 18.67
CA LYS A 106 23.97 6.33 18.29
C LYS A 106 23.96 5.17 19.28
N ALA A 107 23.92 5.45 20.59
CA ALA A 107 23.79 4.42 21.61
C ALA A 107 22.49 3.60 21.47
N GLU A 108 21.37 4.24 21.13
CA GLU A 108 20.08 3.58 20.91
C GLU A 108 20.05 2.75 19.61
N MET A 109 20.82 3.17 18.59
CA MET A 109 20.96 2.46 17.32
C MET A 109 21.95 1.28 17.40
N LEU A 110 22.78 1.22 18.44
CA LEU A 110 23.78 0.15 18.62
C LEU A 110 23.13 -1.22 18.77
N GLU A 111 22.05 -1.32 19.55
CA GLU A 111 21.26 -2.56 19.69
C GLU A 111 20.65 -3.00 18.36
N VAL A 112 20.20 -2.06 17.53
CA VAL A 112 19.54 -2.35 16.24
C VAL A 112 20.53 -2.90 15.22
N ILE A 113 21.70 -2.26 15.12
CA ILE A 113 22.69 -2.66 14.12
C ILE A 113 23.30 -4.03 14.46
N HIS A 114 23.40 -4.36 15.75
CA HIS A 114 23.79 -5.70 16.18
C HIS A 114 22.67 -6.74 16.00
N SER A 115 21.41 -6.41 16.32
CA SER A 115 20.31 -7.40 16.32
C SER A 115 19.60 -7.56 14.97
N GLU A 116 19.24 -6.46 14.29
CA GLU A 116 18.52 -6.51 13.01
C GLU A 116 19.49 -6.66 11.84
N TRP A 117 20.60 -5.91 11.84
CA TRP A 117 21.57 -5.94 10.73
C TRP A 117 22.69 -6.96 10.92
N HIS A 118 22.72 -7.68 12.05
CA HIS A 118 23.70 -8.72 12.34
C HIS A 118 25.15 -8.26 12.11
N SER A 119 25.41 -6.96 12.31
CA SER A 119 26.70 -6.39 11.98
C SER A 119 27.59 -6.28 13.21
N PHE A 120 28.80 -6.82 13.11
CA PHE A 120 29.83 -6.70 14.14
C PHE A 120 30.39 -5.27 14.29
N TYR A 121 30.20 -4.43 13.28
CA TYR A 121 30.66 -3.04 13.33
C TYR A 121 29.58 -2.13 13.92
N GLY A 122 30.03 -1.10 14.63
CA GLY A 122 29.17 -0.20 15.38
C GLY A 122 28.25 0.69 14.51
N PRO A 123 27.41 1.50 15.18
CA PRO A 123 26.51 2.46 14.56
C PRO A 123 27.27 3.67 13.98
N ASP A 124 27.88 3.50 12.80
CA ASP A 124 28.46 4.62 12.05
C ASP A 124 27.36 5.51 11.42
N PRO A 125 27.63 6.82 11.20
CA PRO A 125 26.70 7.73 10.54
C PRO A 125 26.05 7.15 9.27
N ASP A 126 26.85 6.61 8.35
CA ASP A 126 26.38 5.98 7.10
C ASP A 126 25.42 4.82 7.34
N ARG A 127 25.61 4.04 8.41
CA ARG A 127 24.78 2.87 8.73
C ARG A 127 23.46 3.28 9.33
N ILE A 128 23.48 4.26 10.22
CA ILE A 128 22.28 4.86 10.79
C ILE A 128 21.44 5.47 9.66
N TYR A 129 22.08 6.20 8.75
CA TYR A 129 21.41 6.75 7.57
C TYR A 129 20.85 5.64 6.68
N GLY A 130 21.64 4.59 6.40
CA GLY A 130 21.21 3.43 5.61
C GLY A 130 20.00 2.71 6.22
N TYR A 131 19.97 2.52 7.54
CA TYR A 131 18.83 1.94 8.26
C TYR A 131 17.57 2.80 8.11
N LEU A 132 17.69 4.11 8.36
CA LEU A 132 16.56 5.03 8.24
C LEU A 132 16.05 5.11 6.79
N SER A 133 16.97 5.15 5.82
CA SER A 133 16.63 5.10 4.39
C SER A 133 15.87 3.84 4.03
N MET A 134 16.35 2.68 4.47
CA MET A 134 15.69 1.40 4.23
C MET A 134 14.26 1.39 4.81
N LYS A 135 14.08 1.82 6.07
CA LYS A 135 12.75 1.87 6.71
C LYS A 135 11.82 2.86 6.01
N ARG A 136 12.33 4.01 5.54
CA ARG A 136 11.58 4.95 4.69
C ARG A 136 11.15 4.28 3.39
N ASP A 137 12.04 3.57 2.71
CA ASP A 137 11.73 2.97 1.41
C ASP A 137 10.68 1.86 1.55
N VAL A 138 10.76 1.04 2.60
CA VAL A 138 9.73 0.05 2.95
C VAL A 138 8.39 0.74 3.23
N LEU A 139 8.39 1.84 4.00
CA LEU A 139 7.18 2.61 4.28
C LEU A 139 6.59 3.21 3.00
N LYS A 140 7.42 3.81 2.15
CA LYS A 140 7.02 4.41 0.87
C LYS A 140 6.38 3.37 -0.05
N MET A 141 7.03 2.24 -0.24
CA MET A 141 6.50 1.15 -1.06
C MET A 141 5.18 0.63 -0.48
N SER A 142 5.13 0.38 0.83
CA SER A 142 3.91 -0.12 1.50
C SER A 142 2.71 0.83 1.34
N VAL A 143 2.93 2.15 1.43
CA VAL A 143 1.88 3.16 1.23
C VAL A 143 1.43 3.22 -0.23
N LEU A 144 2.37 3.19 -1.18
CA LEU A 144 2.06 3.18 -2.61
C LEU A 144 1.30 1.91 -3.02
N ASP A 145 1.71 0.76 -2.49
CA ASP A 145 1.11 -0.53 -2.80
C ASP A 145 -0.28 -0.64 -2.20
N LYS A 146 -0.49 -0.15 -0.96
CA LYS A 146 -1.83 0.00 -0.37
C LYS A 146 -2.75 0.81 -1.29
N LYS A 147 -2.28 1.93 -1.85
CA LYS A 147 -3.05 2.77 -2.78
C LYS A 147 -3.36 2.04 -4.09
N LYS A 148 -2.40 1.30 -4.66
CA LYS A 148 -2.60 0.51 -5.88
C LYS A 148 -3.65 -0.58 -5.70
N ILE A 149 -3.59 -1.32 -4.58
CA ILE A 149 -4.53 -2.40 -4.27
C ILE A 149 -5.95 -1.83 -4.16
N ILE A 150 -6.14 -0.73 -3.40
CA ILE A 150 -7.45 -0.08 -3.26
C ILE A 150 -7.99 0.38 -4.61
N ASN A 151 -7.17 1.01 -5.44
CA ASN A 151 -7.59 1.50 -6.75
C ASN A 151 -7.99 0.35 -7.69
N ASN A 152 -7.23 -0.74 -7.71
CA ASN A 152 -7.53 -1.92 -8.52
C ASN A 152 -8.80 -2.63 -8.04
N LEU A 153 -9.01 -2.73 -6.73
CA LEU A 153 -10.25 -3.27 -6.15
C LEU A 153 -11.46 -2.41 -6.55
N GLY A 154 -11.35 -1.08 -6.50
CA GLY A 154 -12.42 -0.18 -6.92
C GLY A 154 -12.77 -0.32 -8.41
N LEU A 155 -11.76 -0.40 -9.28
CA LEU A 155 -11.96 -0.57 -10.72
C LEU A 155 -12.56 -1.94 -11.08
N SER A 156 -12.06 -3.02 -10.49
CA SER A 156 -12.60 -4.37 -10.72
C SER A 156 -14.04 -4.50 -10.21
N LEU A 157 -14.32 -4.00 -9.01
CA LEU A 157 -15.67 -4.01 -8.43
C LEU A 157 -16.66 -3.20 -9.27
N SER A 158 -16.30 -1.99 -9.68
CA SER A 158 -17.18 -1.13 -10.48
C SER A 158 -17.52 -1.74 -11.84
N LEU A 159 -16.53 -2.28 -12.55
CA LEU A 159 -16.77 -2.93 -13.84
C LEU A 159 -17.61 -4.21 -13.70
N ALA A 160 -17.37 -4.99 -12.65
CA ALA A 160 -18.11 -6.22 -12.43
C ALA A 160 -19.58 -5.93 -12.02
N VAL A 161 -19.81 -4.94 -11.15
CA VAL A 161 -21.18 -4.48 -10.82
C VAL A 161 -21.90 -3.97 -12.06
N LEU A 162 -21.24 -3.17 -12.90
CA LEU A 162 -21.81 -2.71 -14.17
C LEU A 162 -22.22 -3.89 -15.05
N THR A 163 -21.35 -4.89 -15.18
CA THR A 163 -21.61 -6.08 -16.01
C THR A 163 -22.77 -6.91 -15.45
N ILE A 164 -22.86 -7.07 -14.13
CA ILE A 164 -23.97 -7.74 -13.44
C ILE A 164 -25.30 -7.03 -13.73
N VAL A 165 -25.33 -5.69 -13.56
CA VAL A 165 -26.53 -4.89 -13.78
C VAL A 165 -27.00 -4.99 -15.23
N ILE A 166 -26.10 -4.88 -16.21
CA ILE A 166 -26.44 -5.02 -17.63
C ILE A 166 -26.97 -6.43 -17.93
N SER A 167 -26.34 -7.48 -17.37
CA SER A 167 -26.77 -8.88 -17.56
C SER A 167 -28.17 -9.13 -16.99
N LEU A 168 -28.46 -8.60 -15.79
CA LEU A 168 -29.77 -8.73 -15.14
C LEU A 168 -30.88 -7.95 -15.86
N LEU A 169 -30.57 -6.78 -16.43
CA LEU A 169 -31.53 -6.00 -17.22
C LEU A 169 -31.82 -6.63 -18.60
N ALA A 170 -30.86 -7.37 -19.14
CA ALA A 170 -31.00 -8.08 -20.42
C ALA A 170 -31.86 -9.35 -20.31
N LEU A 171 -31.83 -10.04 -19.16
CA LEU A 171 -32.55 -11.30 -18.91
C LEU A 171 -34.07 -11.25 -19.18
N PRO A 172 -34.85 -10.31 -18.62
CA PRO A 172 -36.31 -10.26 -18.84
C PRO A 172 -36.71 -9.64 -20.18
N ASN A 173 -35.80 -8.94 -20.85
CA ASN A 173 -36.07 -8.20 -22.09
C ASN A 173 -35.49 -8.89 -23.33
N TYR A 174 -34.90 -10.08 -23.18
CA TYR A 174 -34.19 -10.79 -24.24
C TYR A 174 -35.02 -10.96 -25.52
N ASP A 175 -36.31 -11.27 -25.37
CA ASP A 175 -37.24 -11.50 -26.48
C ASP A 175 -37.70 -10.20 -27.18
N TYR A 176 -37.53 -9.04 -26.54
CA TYR A 176 -37.92 -7.74 -27.09
C TYR A 176 -36.82 -7.06 -27.91
N PHE A 177 -35.56 -7.49 -27.77
CA PHE A 177 -34.44 -6.92 -28.51
C PHE A 177 -34.29 -7.59 -29.89
N CYS A 178 -34.52 -6.83 -30.97
CA CYS A 178 -34.25 -7.21 -32.37
C CYS A 178 -32.75 -7.46 -32.71
N GLY A 179 -31.89 -7.62 -31.70
CA GLY A 179 -30.44 -7.82 -31.81
C GLY A 179 -29.87 -8.54 -30.58
N SER A 180 -30.61 -9.51 -30.04
CA SER A 180 -30.30 -10.21 -28.79
C SER A 180 -28.91 -10.87 -28.80
N THR A 181 -28.43 -11.35 -29.94
CA THR A 181 -27.06 -11.88 -30.11
C THR A 181 -25.97 -10.82 -29.94
N LEU A 182 -26.18 -9.59 -30.43
CA LEU A 182 -25.21 -8.50 -30.27
C LEU A 182 -25.15 -8.01 -28.81
N LEU A 183 -26.31 -7.93 -28.15
CA LEU A 183 -26.42 -7.57 -26.74
C LEU A 183 -25.68 -8.61 -25.88
N VAL A 184 -25.99 -9.90 -26.06
CA VAL A 184 -25.32 -10.97 -25.30
C VAL A 184 -23.83 -11.02 -25.59
N SER A 185 -23.41 -10.85 -26.85
CA SER A 185 -21.98 -10.79 -27.20
C SER A 185 -21.27 -9.64 -26.49
N SER A 186 -21.91 -8.48 -26.39
CA SER A 186 -21.37 -7.31 -25.69
C SER A 186 -21.24 -7.55 -24.18
N VAL A 187 -22.23 -8.20 -23.56
CA VAL A 187 -22.19 -8.58 -22.13
C VAL A 187 -21.11 -9.62 -21.87
N VAL A 188 -20.94 -10.59 -22.76
CA VAL A 188 -19.86 -11.59 -22.66
C VAL A 188 -18.49 -10.93 -22.80
N ILE A 189 -18.31 -10.00 -23.73
CA ILE A 189 -17.05 -9.23 -23.86
C ILE A 189 -16.76 -8.44 -22.58
N LEU A 190 -17.77 -7.76 -22.02
CA LEU A 190 -17.63 -7.04 -20.75
C LEU A 190 -17.28 -7.97 -19.59
N ALA A 191 -17.89 -9.16 -19.54
CA ALA A 191 -17.56 -10.17 -18.54
C ALA A 191 -16.10 -10.64 -18.69
N VAL A 192 -15.64 -10.92 -19.91
CA VAL A 192 -14.24 -11.30 -20.17
C VAL A 192 -13.28 -10.18 -19.75
N LEU A 193 -13.57 -8.92 -20.06
CA LEU A 193 -12.78 -7.77 -19.63
C LEU A 193 -12.77 -7.63 -18.11
N SER A 194 -13.91 -7.85 -17.45
CA SER A 194 -14.03 -7.83 -16.00
C SER A 194 -13.18 -8.92 -15.35
N VAL A 195 -13.22 -10.15 -15.87
CA VAL A 195 -12.38 -11.26 -15.42
C VAL A 195 -10.90 -10.96 -15.64
N ALA A 196 -10.52 -10.43 -16.80
CA ALA A 196 -9.13 -10.09 -17.11
C ALA A 196 -8.58 -9.01 -16.17
N LEU A 197 -9.36 -7.96 -15.91
CA LEU A 197 -8.99 -6.90 -14.96
C LEU A 197 -8.90 -7.41 -13.51
N THR A 198 -9.79 -8.32 -13.14
CA THR A 198 -9.80 -8.96 -11.82
C THR A 198 -8.56 -9.84 -11.64
N GLY A 199 -8.22 -10.67 -12.63
CA GLY A 199 -7.00 -11.48 -12.66
C GLY A 199 -5.72 -10.64 -12.67
N TRP A 200 -5.70 -9.53 -13.42
CA TRP A 200 -4.61 -8.56 -13.39
C TRP A 200 -4.44 -7.92 -12.01
N GLY A 201 -5.54 -7.61 -11.33
CA GLY A 201 -5.53 -7.11 -9.95
C GLY A 201 -4.88 -8.10 -8.98
N VAL A 202 -5.23 -9.39 -9.08
CA VAL A 202 -4.59 -10.47 -8.29
C VAL A 202 -3.11 -10.57 -8.61
N TRP A 203 -2.74 -10.53 -9.89
CA TRP A 203 -1.33 -10.59 -10.30
C TRP A 203 -0.50 -9.45 -9.72
N ILE A 204 -1.03 -8.21 -9.75
CA ILE A 204 -0.37 -7.07 -9.10
C ILE A 204 -0.19 -7.36 -7.61
N VAL A 205 -1.23 -7.79 -6.90
CA VAL A 205 -1.16 -8.04 -5.46
C VAL A 205 -0.15 -9.15 -5.14
N ALA A 206 -0.15 -10.25 -5.89
CA ALA A 206 0.79 -11.37 -5.69
C ALA A 206 2.24 -10.98 -6.00
N ASN A 207 2.47 -10.17 -7.04
CA ASN A 207 3.81 -9.72 -7.39
C ASN A 207 4.39 -8.76 -6.33
N LEU A 208 3.54 -8.03 -5.60
CA LEU A 208 3.94 -7.20 -4.46
C LEU A 208 4.37 -8.02 -3.24
N GLU A 209 3.80 -9.22 -3.05
CA GLU A 209 4.22 -10.16 -2.01
C GLU A 209 5.61 -10.73 -2.31
N SER A 210 5.90 -11.09 -3.57
CA SER A 210 7.20 -11.66 -3.97
C SER A 210 8.40 -10.72 -3.83
N ARG A 211 8.17 -9.41 -3.68
CA ARG A 211 9.21 -8.38 -3.54
C ARG A 211 9.52 -8.01 -2.08
N ASN A 212 8.72 -8.51 -1.15
CA ASN A 212 8.81 -8.27 0.28
C ASN A 212 9.47 -9.45 1.01
#